data_AF-A0A957RKA7-F1
#
_entry.id   AF-A0A957RKA7-F1
#
_cell.length_a   1.000
_cell.length_b   1.000
_cell.length_c   1.000
_cell.angle_alpha   90.00
_cell.angle_beta   90.00
_cell.angle_gamma   90.00
#
_symmetry.space_group_name_H-M   'P 1'
#
loop_
_entity.id
_entity.type
_entity.pdbx_description
1 polymer ?
#
loop_
_entity_poly.entity_id
_entity_poly.type
_entity_poly.pdbx_seq_one_letter_code
_entity_poly.pdbx_strand_id
1 'polypeptide(L)' 'EPDTIMDVVEPYLLQLGFLDRTPRGRVATRAAYAHMRIAYPERPEQGGLFA' A
#
# COMPACT_ATOMS: atom_id res chain seq x y z
N GLU A 1 18.25 -10.83 5.83
CA GLU A 1 16.87 -11.19 6.19
C GLU A 1 15.88 -10.16 5.63
N PRO A 2 15.02 -10.50 4.67
CA PRO A 2 13.94 -9.62 4.18
C PRO A 2 12.55 -9.89 4.80
N ASP A 3 12.44 -10.81 5.75
CA ASP A 3 11.14 -11.29 6.25
C ASP A 3 10.40 -10.34 7.21
N THR A 4 11.04 -9.29 7.74
CA THR A 4 10.39 -8.45 8.76
C THR A 4 9.26 -7.58 8.20
N ILE A 5 9.36 -7.11 6.96
CA ILE A 5 8.32 -6.25 6.36
C ILE A 5 7.06 -7.07 6.05
N MET A 6 7.24 -8.24 5.42
CA MET A 6 6.10 -9.07 5.00
C MET A 6 5.43 -9.75 6.20
N ASP A 7 6.22 -10.22 7.18
CA ASP A 7 5.68 -11.03 8.27
C ASP A 7 5.14 -10.19 9.44
N VAL A 8 5.62 -8.95 9.60
CA VAL A 8 5.22 -8.10 10.73
C VAL A 8 4.43 -6.88 10.28
N VAL A 9 4.88 -6.19 9.24
CA VAL A 9 4.33 -4.87 8.87
C VAL A 9 3.06 -5.02 8.03
N GLU A 10 3.05 -5.92 7.04
CA GLU A 10 1.86 -6.15 6.21
C GLU A 10 0.61 -6.56 7.00
N PRO A 11 0.63 -7.55 7.91
CA PRO A 11 -0.58 -7.93 8.64
C PRO A 11 -1.11 -6.77 9.48
N TYR A 12 -0.23 -5.96 10.06
CA TYR A 12 -0.63 -4.79 10.83
C TYR A 12 -1.28 -3.71 9.94
N LEU A 13 -0.69 -3.40 8.79
CA LEU A 13 -1.25 -2.40 7.87
C LEU A 13 -2.54 -2.87 7.19
N LEU A 14 -2.67 -4.18 6.95
CA LEU A 14 -3.92 -4.79 6.46
C LEU A 14 -5.02 -4.69 7.52
N GLN A 15 -4.69 -4.98 8.79
CA GLN A 15 -5.65 -4.86 9.90
C GLN A 15 -6.10 -3.42 10.15
N LEU A 16 -5.20 -2.44 9.96
CA LEU A 16 -5.56 -1.02 10.02
C LEU A 16 -6.33 -0.53 8.78
N GLY A 17 -6.45 -1.34 7.73
CA GLY A 17 -7.06 -0.95 6.46
C GLY A 17 -6.23 0.08 5.69
N PHE A 18 -4.91 0.16 5.95
CA PHE A 18 -3.96 1.07 5.31
C PHE A 18 -3.30 0.45 4.07
N LEU A 19 -3.27 -0.87 3.99
CA LEU A 19 -2.76 -1.63 2.85
C LEU A 19 -3.87 -2.50 2.28
N ASP A 20 -3.91 -2.63 0.96
CA ASP A 20 -4.84 -3.51 0.25
C ASP A 20 -4.06 -4.42 -0.71
N ARG A 21 -4.57 -5.64 -0.92
CA ARG A 21 -3.97 -6.64 -1.80
C ARG A 21 -4.74 -6.68 -3.12
N THR A 22 -4.07 -6.30 -4.19
CA THR A 22 -4.62 -6.37 -5.56
C THR A 22 -3.92 -7.47 -6.35
N PRO A 23 -4.51 -7.99 -7.44
CA PRO A 23 -3.86 -8.97 -8.32
C PRO A 23 -2.52 -8.50 -8.93
N ARG A 24 -2.27 -7.18 -8.91
CA ARG A 24 -1.05 -6.55 -9.43
C ARG A 24 -0.03 -6.19 -8.35
N GLY A 25 -0.36 -6.37 -7.07
CA GLY A 25 0.52 -6.04 -5.94
C GLY A 25 -0.19 -5.37 -4.78
N ARG A 26 0.58 -4.78 -3.87
CA ARG A 26 0.10 -4.09 -2.67
C ARG A 26 -0.15 -2.62 -2.99
N VAL A 27 -1.31 -2.10 -2.56
CA VAL A 27 -1.69 -0.70 -2.76
C VAL A 27 -2.00 -0.05 -1.41
N ALA A 28 -1.50 1.16 -1.19
CA ALA A 28 -1.85 1.94 -0.01
C ALA A 28 -3.25 2.55 -0.18
N THR A 29 -4.09 2.43 0.84
CA THR A 29 -5.48 2.91 0.79
C THR A 29 -5.56 4.41 1.06
N ARG A 30 -6.68 5.05 0.70
CA ARG A 30 -6.92 6.45 1.03
C ARG A 30 -6.75 6.76 2.53
N ALA A 31 -7.04 5.80 3.40
CA ALA A 31 -6.86 5.94 4.84
C ALA A 31 -5.38 6.05 5.23
N ALA A 32 -4.49 5.29 4.58
CA ALA A 32 -3.04 5.42 4.79
C ALA A 32 -2.52 6.80 4.38
N TYR A 33 -2.93 7.29 3.21
CA TYR A 33 -2.55 8.61 2.73
C TYR A 33 -3.07 9.73 3.64
N ALA A 34 -4.32 9.62 4.10
CA ALA A 34 -4.89 10.56 5.06
C ALA A 34 -4.14 10.56 6.41
N HIS A 35 -3.75 9.37 6.90
CA HIS A 35 -2.96 9.23 8.13
C HIS A 35 -1.58 9.87 8.00
N MET A 36 -0.94 9.70 6.85
CA MET A 36 0.36 10.31 6.54
C MET A 36 0.26 11.79 6.13
N ARG A 37 -0.95 12.34 6.01
CA ARG A 37 -1.23 13.70 5.48
C ARG A 37 -0.62 13.93 4.09
N ILE A 38 -0.59 12.89 3.27
CA ILE A 38 -0.11 12.94 1.88
C ILE A 38 -1.34 13.02 0.97
N ALA A 39 -1.25 13.81 -0.10
CA ALA A 39 -2.30 13.85 -1.12
C ALA A 39 -2.47 12.46 -1.75
N TYR A 40 -3.69 11.92 -1.69
CA TYR A 40 -4.01 10.67 -2.39
C TYR A 40 -4.01 10.96 -3.90
N PRO A 41 -3.15 10.29 -4.69
CA PRO A 41 -3.11 10.54 -6.12
C PRO A 41 -4.43 10.05 -6.74
N GLU A 42 -5.17 10.94 -7.43
CA GLU A 42 -6.46 10.62 -8.08
C GLU A 42 -6.34 9.50 -9.12
N ARG A 43 -5.12 9.30 -9.65
CA ARG A 43 -4.71 8.06 -10.32
C ARG A 43 -3.61 7.46 -9.48
N PRO A 44 -3.84 6.34 -8.77
CA PRO A 44 -2.70 5.56 -8.31
C PRO A 44 -1.96 5.18 -9.58
N GLU A 45 -0.83 5.85 -9.83
CA GLU A 45 0.08 5.53 -10.92
C GLU A 45 0.64 4.15 -10.58
N GLN A 46 -0.15 3.11 -10.88
CA GLN A 46 0.34 1.78 -11.16
C GLN A 46 1.09 1.92 -12.48
N GLY A 47 2.23 2.61 -12.42
CA GLY A 47 3.16 2.76 -13.53
C GLY A 47 3.51 1.35 -13.95
N GLY A 48 2.87 0.91 -15.04
CA GLY A 48 3.34 -0.25 -15.76
C GLY A 48 4.78 0.06 -16.11
N LEU A 49 5.72 -0.65 -15.50
CA LEU A 49 7.14 -0.58 -15.78
C LEU A 49 7.49 -1.10 -17.20
N PHE A 50 6.48 -1.17 -18.08
CA PHE A 50 6.49 -1.74 -19.43
C PHE A 50 5.66 -0.88 -20.40
N ALA A 51 5.66 0.44 -20.24
CA ALA A 51 5.22 1.38 -21.27
C ALA A 51 6.44 2.02 -21.93
#